data_AF-K2EBH0-F1
#
_entry.id   AF-K2EBH0-F1
#
_cell.length_a   1.000
_cell.length_b   1.000
_cell.length_c   1.000
_cell.angle_alpha   90.00
_cell.angle_beta   90.00
_cell.angle_gamma   90.00
#
_symmetry.space_group_name_H-M   'P 1'
#
loop_
_entity.id
_entity.type
_entity.pdbx_description
1 polymer ?
#
loop_
_entity_poly.entity_id
_entity_poly.type
_entity_poly.pdbx_seq_one_letter_code
_entity_poly.pdbx_strand_id
1 'polypeptide(L)'
;MPPIEPNNVVNSVTTTTKTGYFSRIGSSIKGIFFGFLIFIASFVVLYWNEGKVDKSDVASTAVEISATSSNTDANLENKLVHLNGDLVTDSKISDSTYLQENNYLVLNRKVEVYAWVEESSSKTKTNVGGSQTTDTTYTYKKDWVAEAPDSSSFQEQKGHENVDKTLDSNTWYASIAKVGVYEVEPAKLTMPGFVEIALTKE
;
A
#
# COMPACT_ATOMS: atom_id res chain seq x y z
N MET A 1 -29.10 -12.01 -20.40
CA MET A 1 -29.05 -13.39 -19.89
C MET A 1 -28.16 -13.37 -18.67
N PRO A 2 -28.69 -13.59 -17.45
CA PRO A 2 -27.83 -13.69 -16.28
C PRO A 2 -26.91 -14.91 -16.43
N PRO A 3 -25.64 -14.84 -16.00
CA PRO A 3 -24.74 -15.98 -16.04
C PRO A 3 -25.31 -17.14 -15.21
N ILE A 4 -25.25 -18.34 -15.77
CA ILE A 4 -25.64 -19.59 -15.12
C ILE A 4 -24.66 -19.81 -13.96
N GLU A 5 -25.12 -19.74 -12.72
CA GLU A 5 -24.29 -20.07 -11.55
C GLU A 5 -23.92 -21.56 -11.60
N PRO A 6 -22.62 -21.92 -11.66
CA PRO A 6 -22.22 -23.30 -11.54
C PRO A 6 -22.45 -23.75 -10.10
N ASN A 7 -23.28 -24.78 -9.99
CA ASN A 7 -23.65 -25.45 -8.74
C ASN A 7 -22.44 -25.70 -7.81
N ASN A 8 -22.60 -25.28 -6.56
CA ASN A 8 -21.87 -25.69 -5.36
C ASN A 8 -20.45 -25.11 -5.15
N VAL A 9 -20.29 -23.79 -5.28
CA VAL A 9 -19.10 -23.09 -4.78
C VAL A 9 -19.19 -22.99 -3.25
N VAL A 10 -18.27 -23.66 -2.55
CA VAL A 10 -18.18 -23.60 -1.10
C VAL A 10 -17.44 -22.33 -0.71
N ASN A 11 -18.17 -21.27 -0.37
CA ASN A 11 -17.56 -19.99 0.02
C ASN A 11 -16.94 -20.01 1.43
N SER A 12 -16.97 -21.14 2.14
CA SER A 12 -16.24 -21.29 3.39
C SER A 12 -15.89 -22.75 3.73
N VAL A 13 -14.65 -23.01 4.15
CA VAL A 13 -14.20 -24.33 4.62
C VAL A 13 -13.60 -24.19 6.02
N THR A 14 -13.93 -25.11 6.93
CA THR A 14 -13.34 -25.14 8.28
C THR A 14 -12.43 -26.35 8.45
N THR A 15 -11.20 -26.10 8.87
CA THR A 15 -10.22 -27.13 9.23
C THR A 15 -9.99 -27.14 10.73
N THR A 16 -10.03 -28.32 11.34
CA THR A 16 -9.83 -28.50 12.78
C THR A 16 -8.45 -29.11 13.06
N THR A 17 -7.62 -28.38 13.81
CA THR A 17 -6.31 -28.85 14.29
C THR A 17 -6.36 -29.13 15.79
N LYS A 18 -5.69 -30.19 16.26
CA LYS A 18 -5.63 -30.55 17.68
C LYS A 18 -4.20 -30.46 18.20
N THR A 19 -4.01 -29.68 19.26
CA THR A 19 -2.72 -29.49 19.93
C THR A 19 -2.72 -30.18 21.29
N GLY A 20 -1.72 -31.01 21.57
CA GLY A 20 -1.57 -31.72 22.84
C GLY A 20 -1.12 -30.81 23.99
N TYR A 21 -1.45 -31.20 25.23
CA TYR A 21 -1.09 -30.46 26.45
C TYR A 21 0.42 -30.23 26.62
N PHE A 22 1.25 -31.27 26.41
CA PHE A 22 2.71 -31.16 26.50
C PHE A 22 3.31 -30.24 25.42
N SER A 23 2.78 -30.31 24.19
CA SER A 23 3.18 -29.41 23.10
C SER A 23 2.86 -27.95 23.43
N ARG A 24 1.68 -27.70 24.02
CA ARG A 24 1.25 -26.37 24.49
C ARG A 24 2.15 -25.82 25.61
N ILE A 25 2.58 -26.65 26.56
CA ILE A 25 3.52 -26.20 27.61
C ILE A 25 4.89 -25.86 27.01
N GLY A 26 5.39 -26.72 26.12
CA GLY A 26 6.66 -26.48 25.43
C GLY A 26 6.65 -25.19 24.60
N SER A 27 5.54 -24.88 23.91
CA SER A 27 5.39 -23.61 23.18
C SER A 27 5.32 -22.40 24.11
N SER A 28 4.65 -22.50 25.26
CA SER A 28 4.53 -21.38 26.21
C SER A 28 5.87 -20.96 26.79
N ILE A 29 6.75 -21.91 27.13
CA ILE A 29 8.10 -21.59 27.67
C ILE A 29 8.95 -20.87 26.63
N LYS A 30 8.88 -21.29 25.36
CA LYS A 30 9.53 -20.58 24.24
C LYS A 30 8.94 -19.18 24.05
N GLY A 31 7.64 -19.03 24.25
CA GLY A 31 6.94 -17.74 24.19
C GLY A 31 7.44 -16.72 25.20
N ILE A 32 7.87 -17.14 26.40
CA ILE A 32 8.43 -16.23 27.42
C ILE A 32 9.76 -15.62 26.96
N PHE A 33 10.68 -16.46 26.47
CA PHE A 33 11.97 -15.97 25.95
C PHE A 33 11.78 -15.05 24.75
N PHE A 34 10.90 -15.44 23.84
CA PHE A 34 10.55 -14.63 22.68
C PHE A 34 9.90 -13.30 23.07
N GLY A 35 9.01 -13.29 24.06
CA GLY A 35 8.38 -12.09 24.60
C GLY A 35 9.39 -11.12 25.22
N PHE A 36 10.40 -11.64 25.94
CA PHE A 36 11.49 -10.81 26.46
C PHE A 36 12.34 -10.20 25.34
N LEU A 37 12.62 -10.96 24.28
CA LEU A 37 13.34 -10.44 23.12
C LEU A 37 12.56 -9.31 22.42
N ILE A 38 11.25 -9.49 22.21
CA ILE A 38 10.38 -8.44 21.67
C ILE A 38 10.34 -7.22 22.59
N PHE A 39 10.30 -7.42 23.92
CA PHE A 39 10.32 -6.32 24.88
C PHE A 39 11.57 -5.44 24.69
N ILE A 40 12.76 -6.05 24.57
CA ILE A 40 14.00 -5.29 24.27
C ILE A 40 13.92 -4.62 22.90
N ALA A 41 13.48 -5.36 21.87
CA ALA A 41 13.35 -4.82 20.52
C ALA A 41 12.37 -3.63 20.46
N SER A 42 11.34 -3.61 21.31
CA SER A 42 10.38 -2.51 21.38
C SER A 42 11.03 -1.18 21.74
N PHE A 43 12.02 -1.17 22.65
CA PHE A 43 12.76 0.07 22.97
C PHE A 43 13.59 0.56 21.80
N VAL A 44 14.19 -0.35 21.01
CA VAL A 44 14.93 0.02 19.80
C VAL A 44 13.99 0.65 18.77
N VAL A 45 12.80 0.06 18.57
CA VAL A 45 11.78 0.59 17.66
C VAL A 45 11.26 1.95 18.14
N LEU A 46 10.96 2.09 19.44
CA LEU A 46 10.52 3.36 20.03
C LEU A 46 11.58 4.44 19.91
N TYR A 47 12.83 4.12 20.23
CA TYR A 47 13.95 5.06 20.07
C TYR A 47 14.12 5.51 18.61
N TRP A 48 14.01 4.58 17.64
CA TRP A 48 14.06 4.94 16.22
C TRP A 48 12.86 5.80 15.80
N ASN A 49 11.72 5.67 16.47
CA ASN A 49 10.57 6.53 16.21
C ASN A 49 10.71 7.92 16.85
N GLU A 50 11.19 8.00 18.10
CA GLU A 50 11.38 9.24 18.86
C GLU A 50 12.58 10.06 18.37
N GLY A 51 13.62 9.40 17.83
CA GLY A 51 14.80 10.07 17.28
C GLY A 51 14.59 10.76 15.93
N LYS A 52 13.37 10.72 15.38
CA LYS A 52 13.05 11.44 14.13
C LYS A 52 12.81 12.90 14.43
N VAL A 53 13.54 13.76 13.73
CA VAL A 53 13.34 15.21 13.76
C VAL A 53 11.92 15.52 13.31
N ASP A 54 11.24 16.37 14.07
CA ASP A 54 9.94 16.91 13.66
C ASP A 54 10.12 17.75 12.40
N LYS A 55 9.50 17.31 11.30
CA LYS A 55 9.55 18.03 10.03
C LYS A 55 8.92 19.41 10.13
N SER A 56 7.99 19.63 11.07
CA SER A 56 7.41 20.94 11.36
C SER A 56 8.45 21.91 11.90
N ASP A 57 9.29 21.46 12.84
CA ASP A 57 10.39 22.29 13.38
C ASP A 57 11.38 22.67 12.28
N VAL A 58 11.72 21.71 11.41
CA VAL A 58 12.58 21.98 10.25
C VAL A 58 11.92 22.95 9.29
N ALA A 59 10.65 22.73 8.94
CA ALA A 59 9.89 23.60 8.04
C ALA A 59 9.73 25.03 8.59
N SER A 60 9.66 25.21 9.91
CA SER A 60 9.58 26.53 10.56
C SER A 60 10.82 27.40 10.32
N THR A 61 11.96 26.79 9.97
CA THR A 61 13.20 27.50 9.63
C THR A 61 13.27 27.93 8.16
N ALA A 62 12.29 27.54 7.34
CA ALA A 62 12.29 27.86 5.92
C ALA A 62 12.11 29.35 5.67
N VAL A 63 12.94 29.91 4.79
CA VAL A 63 12.85 31.32 4.37
C VAL A 63 12.14 31.41 3.02
N GLU A 64 11.16 32.31 2.91
CA GLU A 64 10.47 32.54 1.64
C GLU A 64 11.39 33.20 0.61
N ILE A 65 11.41 32.68 -0.61
CA ILE A 65 12.06 33.29 -1.77
C ILE A 65 11.03 33.58 -2.87
N SER A 66 11.31 34.60 -3.69
CA SER A 66 10.44 34.97 -4.80
C SER A 66 10.47 33.90 -5.90
N ALA A 67 9.30 33.49 -6.39
CA ALA A 67 9.19 32.62 -7.56
C ALA A 67 9.48 33.37 -8.89
N THR A 68 9.39 34.71 -8.93
CA THR A 68 9.47 35.48 -10.18
C THR A 68 10.89 35.89 -10.57
N SER A 69 11.87 35.67 -9.71
CA SER A 69 13.27 36.05 -9.93
C SER A 69 14.19 35.11 -9.19
N SER A 70 15.31 34.74 -9.80
CA SER A 70 16.29 33.87 -9.16
C SER A 70 16.85 34.54 -7.90
N ASN A 71 16.80 33.83 -6.78
CA ASN A 71 17.42 34.27 -5.54
C ASN A 71 18.94 34.41 -5.72
N THR A 72 19.49 35.55 -5.33
CA THR A 72 20.92 35.85 -5.35
C THR A 72 21.49 36.08 -3.95
N ASP A 73 20.70 35.89 -2.89
CA ASP A 73 21.16 36.07 -1.51
C ASP A 73 22.05 34.89 -1.07
N ALA A 74 23.36 35.14 -1.00
CA ALA A 74 24.35 34.18 -0.54
C ALA A 74 24.13 33.74 0.92
N ASN A 75 23.38 34.48 1.73
CA ASN A 75 23.08 34.11 3.12
C ASN A 75 22.05 32.96 3.23
N LEU A 76 21.42 32.57 2.12
CA LEU A 76 20.46 31.46 2.06
C LEU A 76 21.10 30.14 1.60
N GLU A 77 22.41 30.12 1.32
CA GLU A 77 23.15 28.90 1.01
C GLU A 77 23.08 27.90 2.18
N ASN A 78 22.81 26.63 1.87
CA ASN A 78 22.54 25.56 2.86
C ASN A 78 21.37 25.82 3.83
N LYS A 79 20.50 26.80 3.57
CA LYS A 79 19.28 27.02 4.35
C LYS A 79 18.07 26.42 3.66
N LEU A 80 17.10 26.03 4.48
CA LEU A 80 15.79 25.66 3.96
C LEU A 80 15.10 26.91 3.41
N VAL A 81 14.56 26.80 2.21
CA VAL A 81 13.78 27.84 1.56
C VAL A 81 12.45 27.29 1.09
N HIS A 82 11.45 28.16 0.98
CA HIS A 82 10.19 27.84 0.33
C HIS A 82 9.80 28.95 -0.63
N LEU A 83 8.99 28.61 -1.61
CA LEU A 83 8.41 29.57 -2.54
C LEU A 83 7.03 29.09 -2.96
N ASN A 84 6.20 30.03 -3.39
CA ASN A 84 4.81 29.77 -3.77
C ASN A 84 4.59 30.20 -5.21
N GLY A 85 3.84 29.40 -5.96
CA GLY A 85 3.47 29.69 -7.34
C GLY A 85 2.81 28.50 -8.01
N ASP A 86 2.28 28.73 -9.21
CA ASP A 86 1.71 27.66 -10.02
C ASP A 86 2.81 26.70 -10.47
N LEU A 87 2.56 25.40 -10.29
CA LEU A 87 3.42 24.35 -10.82
C LEU A 87 2.95 24.01 -12.24
N VAL A 88 3.72 24.41 -13.23
CA VAL A 88 3.35 24.27 -14.66
C VAL A 88 4.42 23.48 -15.42
N THR A 89 4.03 22.83 -16.50
CA THR A 89 4.97 22.12 -17.37
C THR A 89 4.61 22.32 -18.83
N ASP A 90 5.63 22.45 -19.68
CA ASP A 90 5.51 22.36 -21.14
C ASP A 90 5.71 20.92 -21.65
N SER A 91 6.20 20.02 -20.77
CA SER A 91 6.36 18.61 -21.11
C SER A 91 5.00 17.97 -21.30
N LYS A 92 4.86 17.28 -22.43
CA LYS A 92 3.67 16.49 -22.71
C LYS A 92 3.92 15.03 -22.35
N ILE A 93 3.04 14.49 -21.51
CA ILE A 93 3.03 13.07 -21.17
C ILE A 93 1.67 12.46 -21.51
N SER A 94 1.63 11.15 -21.71
CA SER A 94 0.43 10.39 -22.10
C SER A 94 0.44 9.01 -21.48
N ASP A 95 -0.74 8.42 -21.28
CA ASP A 95 -0.90 6.98 -21.25
C ASP A 95 -1.37 6.56 -22.65
N SER A 96 -0.46 6.04 -23.47
CA SER A 96 -0.73 5.74 -24.89
C SER A 96 -1.95 4.86 -25.15
N THR A 97 -2.41 4.12 -24.14
CA THR A 97 -3.58 3.25 -24.27
C THR A 97 -4.89 3.97 -23.96
N TYR A 98 -4.89 4.91 -23.01
CA TYR A 98 -6.12 5.43 -22.40
C TYR A 98 -6.23 6.95 -22.36
N LEU A 99 -5.13 7.69 -22.46
CA LEU A 99 -5.13 9.15 -22.29
C LEU A 99 -4.16 9.82 -23.28
N GLN A 100 -4.71 10.72 -24.09
CA GLN A 100 -3.94 11.50 -25.06
C GLN A 100 -2.88 12.38 -24.39
N GLU A 101 -1.84 12.72 -25.14
CA GLU A 101 -0.79 13.62 -24.67
C GLU A 101 -1.34 14.98 -24.24
N ASN A 102 -0.91 15.45 -23.08
CA ASN A 102 -1.18 16.80 -22.61
C ASN A 102 -0.12 17.21 -21.58
N ASN A 103 -0.18 18.46 -21.14
CA ASN A 103 0.69 19.08 -20.14
C ASN A 103 0.33 18.61 -18.71
N TYR A 104 0.26 17.30 -18.50
CA TYR A 104 0.08 16.72 -17.17
C TYR A 104 1.41 16.73 -16.41
N LEU A 105 1.38 17.06 -15.13
CA LEU A 105 2.56 16.95 -14.26
C LEU A 105 2.89 15.49 -13.94
N VAL A 106 1.86 14.69 -13.64
CA VAL A 106 1.94 13.27 -13.35
C VAL A 106 0.67 12.60 -13.85
N LEU A 107 0.83 11.44 -14.49
CA LEU A 107 -0.27 10.52 -14.80
C LEU A 107 -0.10 9.26 -13.98
N ASN A 108 -1.14 8.85 -13.28
CA ASN A 108 -1.16 7.61 -12.51
C ASN A 108 -2.30 6.72 -13.01
N ARG A 109 -1.95 5.65 -13.71
CA ARG A 109 -2.90 4.58 -14.04
C ARG A 109 -2.90 3.59 -12.89
N LYS A 110 -4.04 3.47 -12.23
CA LYS A 110 -4.32 2.41 -11.25
C LYS A 110 -5.19 1.35 -11.91
N VAL A 111 -4.69 0.12 -11.98
CA VAL A 111 -5.41 -1.06 -12.46
C VAL A 111 -5.69 -1.98 -11.27
N GLU A 112 -6.93 -2.44 -11.18
CA GLU A 112 -7.38 -3.44 -10.22
C GLU A 112 -8.05 -4.59 -10.98
N VAL A 113 -8.02 -5.78 -10.39
CA VAL A 113 -8.68 -6.97 -10.90
C VAL A 113 -9.71 -7.45 -9.87
N TYR A 114 -10.89 -7.82 -10.34
CA TYR A 114 -11.92 -8.40 -9.49
C TYR A 114 -11.65 -9.90 -9.33
N ALA A 115 -11.04 -10.27 -8.21
CA ALA A 115 -10.47 -11.59 -7.98
C ALA A 115 -10.95 -12.19 -6.65
N TRP A 116 -10.84 -13.50 -6.51
CA TRP A 116 -11.06 -14.21 -5.26
C TRP A 116 -9.97 -13.88 -4.24
N VAL A 117 -10.41 -13.66 -3.01
CA VAL A 117 -9.58 -13.43 -1.83
C VAL A 117 -10.00 -14.43 -0.75
N GLU A 118 -9.03 -15.15 -0.18
CA GLU A 118 -9.22 -16.02 0.98
C GLU A 118 -8.94 -15.26 2.28
N GLU A 119 -9.91 -15.28 3.19
CA GLU A 119 -9.76 -14.76 4.54
C GLU A 119 -9.84 -15.91 5.55
N SER A 120 -8.93 -15.95 6.52
CA SER A 120 -8.93 -16.99 7.56
C SER A 120 -9.25 -16.44 8.94
N SER A 121 -10.02 -17.19 9.72
CA SER A 121 -10.37 -16.87 11.10
C SER A 121 -10.29 -18.12 11.97
N SER A 122 -9.54 -18.04 13.07
CA SER A 122 -9.28 -19.18 13.96
C SER A 122 -9.96 -19.01 15.32
N LYS A 123 -10.57 -20.09 15.83
CA LYS A 123 -11.11 -20.16 17.20
C LYS A 123 -10.50 -21.34 17.94
N THR A 124 -9.92 -21.09 19.12
CA THR A 124 -9.27 -22.11 19.94
C THR A 124 -10.10 -22.42 21.18
N LYS A 125 -10.41 -23.69 21.41
CA LYS A 125 -11.05 -24.20 22.64
C LYS A 125 -10.11 -25.11 23.41
N THR A 126 -10.17 -25.04 24.74
CA THR A 126 -9.45 -25.99 25.60
C THR A 126 -10.38 -27.15 25.94
N ASN A 127 -9.92 -28.37 25.68
CA ASN A 127 -10.66 -29.59 25.96
C ASN A 127 -10.38 -30.10 27.38
N VAL A 128 -11.24 -31.01 27.85
CA VAL A 128 -10.99 -31.78 29.07
C VAL A 128 -9.65 -32.53 28.92
N GLY A 129 -8.79 -32.44 29.93
CA GLY A 129 -7.42 -32.99 29.88
C GLY A 129 -6.36 -32.05 29.28
N GLY A 130 -6.68 -30.78 29.06
CA GLY A 130 -5.69 -29.71 28.78
C GLY A 130 -5.22 -29.58 27.33
N SER A 131 -5.64 -30.48 26.43
CA SER A 131 -5.44 -30.33 24.98
C SER A 131 -6.25 -29.15 24.43
N GLN A 132 -5.86 -28.63 23.26
CA GLN A 132 -6.59 -27.58 22.56
C GLN A 132 -7.04 -28.04 21.18
N THR A 133 -8.18 -27.53 20.75
CA THR A 133 -8.69 -27.68 19.39
C THR A 133 -8.82 -26.29 18.77
N THR A 134 -8.20 -26.08 17.63
CA THR A 134 -8.25 -24.85 16.85
C THR A 134 -9.05 -25.11 15.58
N ASP A 135 -10.19 -24.43 15.45
CA ASP A 135 -11.03 -24.46 14.26
C ASP A 135 -10.68 -23.21 13.42
N THR A 136 -10.02 -23.40 12.28
CA THR A 136 -9.69 -22.34 11.31
C THR A 136 -10.73 -22.36 10.19
N THR A 137 -11.46 -21.27 10.02
CA THR A 137 -12.44 -21.10 8.94
C THR A 137 -11.85 -20.19 7.87
N TYR A 138 -11.75 -20.71 6.66
CA TYR A 138 -11.38 -19.99 5.45
C TYR A 138 -12.65 -19.55 4.74
N THR A 139 -12.75 -18.29 4.37
CA THR A 139 -13.89 -17.69 3.66
C THR A 139 -13.40 -17.08 2.36
N TYR A 140 -14.16 -17.26 1.29
CA TYR A 140 -13.82 -16.76 -0.03
C TYR A 140 -14.81 -15.69 -0.45
N LYS A 141 -14.28 -14.54 -0.90
CA LYS A 141 -15.06 -13.46 -1.48
C LYS A 141 -14.35 -12.88 -2.68
N LYS A 142 -15.10 -12.28 -3.60
CA LYS A 142 -14.51 -11.50 -4.68
C LYS A 142 -14.35 -10.05 -4.26
N ASP A 143 -13.18 -9.48 -4.51
CA ASP A 143 -12.85 -8.09 -4.21
C ASP A 143 -12.01 -7.47 -5.33
N TRP A 144 -12.01 -6.14 -5.42
CA TRP A 144 -11.11 -5.42 -6.30
C TRP A 144 -9.74 -5.32 -5.64
N VAL A 145 -8.73 -5.92 -6.25
CA VAL A 145 -7.37 -5.99 -5.73
C VAL A 145 -6.37 -5.52 -6.78
N ALA A 146 -5.26 -4.91 -6.34
CA ALA A 146 -4.21 -4.45 -7.26
C ALA A 146 -3.48 -5.63 -7.95
N GLU A 147 -3.40 -6.76 -7.25
CA GLU A 147 -2.82 -8.01 -7.73
C GLU A 147 -3.68 -9.17 -7.24
N ALA A 148 -4.02 -10.09 -8.14
CA ALA A 148 -4.80 -11.25 -7.78
C ALA A 148 -3.95 -12.19 -6.90
N PRO A 149 -4.46 -12.65 -5.74
CA PRO A 149 -3.78 -13.65 -4.95
C PRO A 149 -3.58 -14.95 -5.75
N ASP A 150 -2.45 -15.62 -5.52
CA ASP A 150 -2.17 -16.93 -6.10
C ASP A 150 -3.15 -17.97 -5.55
N SER A 151 -4.13 -18.36 -6.37
CA SER A 151 -5.15 -19.35 -6.01
C SER A 151 -4.59 -20.74 -5.69
N SER A 152 -3.35 -21.05 -6.09
CA SER A 152 -2.72 -22.33 -5.71
C SER A 152 -2.39 -22.43 -4.22
N SER A 153 -2.37 -21.28 -3.53
CA SER A 153 -2.19 -21.19 -2.08
C SER A 153 -3.50 -21.30 -1.29
N PHE A 154 -4.65 -21.30 -1.97
CA PHE A 154 -5.96 -21.36 -1.31
C PHE A 154 -6.23 -22.75 -0.72
N GLN A 155 -6.87 -22.78 0.44
CA GLN A 155 -7.28 -24.00 1.13
C GLN A 155 -8.28 -24.83 0.30
N GLU A 156 -9.13 -24.15 -0.49
CA GLU A 156 -10.07 -24.73 -1.45
C GLU A 156 -9.92 -24.01 -2.79
N GLN A 157 -8.99 -24.49 -3.63
CA GLN A 157 -8.71 -23.88 -4.93
C GLN A 157 -9.87 -24.01 -5.93
N LYS A 158 -10.58 -25.14 -5.92
CA LYS A 158 -11.58 -25.46 -6.95
C LYS A 158 -12.77 -24.51 -6.88
N GLY A 159 -12.99 -23.74 -7.95
CA GLY A 159 -14.04 -22.71 -8.01
C GLY A 159 -13.59 -21.33 -7.50
N HIS A 160 -12.34 -21.20 -7.04
CA HIS A 160 -11.72 -19.95 -6.58
C HIS A 160 -10.46 -19.61 -7.38
N GLU A 161 -10.43 -19.98 -8.66
CA GLU A 161 -9.31 -19.71 -9.56
C GLU A 161 -9.30 -18.23 -9.98
N ASN A 162 -8.14 -17.59 -9.80
CA ASN A 162 -7.85 -16.25 -10.27
C ASN A 162 -7.13 -16.30 -11.61
N VAL A 163 -7.31 -15.23 -12.38
CA VAL A 163 -6.57 -14.98 -13.62
C VAL A 163 -5.67 -13.78 -13.42
N ASP A 164 -4.52 -13.80 -14.09
CA ASP A 164 -3.61 -12.67 -14.08
C ASP A 164 -4.24 -11.45 -14.77
N LYS A 165 -3.92 -10.27 -14.23
CA LYS A 165 -4.29 -9.00 -14.87
C LYS A 165 -3.58 -8.89 -16.22
N THR A 166 -4.29 -8.39 -17.22
CA THR A 166 -3.75 -8.15 -18.57
C THR A 166 -3.11 -6.78 -18.72
N LEU A 167 -3.26 -5.92 -17.72
CA LEU A 167 -2.81 -4.53 -17.71
C LEU A 167 -2.19 -4.23 -16.36
N ASP A 168 -1.09 -3.48 -16.39
CA ASP A 168 -0.41 -3.03 -15.19
C ASP A 168 -0.70 -1.57 -14.87
N SER A 169 -0.77 -1.28 -13.57
CA SER A 169 -0.64 0.07 -13.06
C SER A 169 0.68 0.67 -13.51
N ASN A 170 0.69 1.97 -13.80
CA ASN A 170 1.91 2.66 -14.19
C ASN A 170 1.82 4.15 -13.83
N THR A 171 2.97 4.79 -13.69
CA THR A 171 3.05 6.22 -13.41
C THR A 171 4.03 6.88 -14.35
N TRP A 172 3.60 7.98 -14.98
CA TRP A 172 4.42 8.80 -15.84
C TRP A 172 4.57 10.18 -15.21
N TYR A 173 5.77 10.71 -15.27
CA TYR A 173 6.11 12.03 -14.76
C TYR A 173 6.54 12.91 -15.92
N ALA A 174 6.11 14.17 -15.90
CA ALA A 174 6.74 15.18 -16.74
C ALA A 174 8.23 15.24 -16.37
N SER A 175 9.09 15.32 -17.38
CA SER A 175 10.55 15.40 -17.18
C SER A 175 10.96 16.64 -16.40
N ILE A 176 10.23 17.73 -16.59
CA ILE A 176 10.50 19.02 -15.97
C ILE A 176 9.19 19.76 -15.73
N ALA A 177 9.12 20.50 -14.63
CA ALA A 177 8.08 21.47 -14.35
C ALA A 177 8.72 22.73 -13.75
N LYS A 178 7.96 23.80 -13.66
CA LYS A 178 8.41 25.09 -13.16
C LYS A 178 7.49 25.63 -12.12
N VAL A 179 8.07 26.25 -11.09
CA VAL A 179 7.39 27.18 -10.20
C VAL A 179 8.05 28.53 -10.40
N GLY A 180 7.40 29.40 -11.18
CA GLY A 180 8.01 30.63 -11.66
C GLY A 180 9.30 30.38 -12.44
N VAL A 181 10.44 30.91 -11.97
CA VAL A 181 11.74 30.75 -12.63
C VAL A 181 12.50 29.47 -12.25
N TYR A 182 12.00 28.71 -11.28
CA TYR A 182 12.68 27.53 -10.76
C TYR A 182 12.19 26.26 -11.45
N GLU A 183 13.13 25.49 -11.98
CA GLU A 183 12.88 24.16 -12.54
C GLU A 183 12.91 23.10 -11.45
N VAL A 184 11.94 22.19 -11.52
CA VAL A 184 11.78 21.07 -10.60
C VAL A 184 11.48 19.81 -11.40
N GLU A 185 11.87 18.66 -10.86
CA GLU A 185 11.54 17.36 -11.43
C GLU A 185 10.30 16.81 -10.70
N PRO A 186 9.12 16.71 -11.35
CA PRO A 186 7.90 16.16 -10.76
C PRO A 186 8.09 14.82 -10.05
N ALA A 187 8.96 13.94 -10.56
CA ALA A 187 9.28 12.64 -9.95
C ALA A 187 9.93 12.71 -8.57
N LYS A 188 10.48 13.88 -8.19
CA LYS A 188 11.11 14.13 -6.88
C LYS A 188 10.20 14.90 -5.91
N LEU A 189 9.00 15.26 -6.36
CA LEU A 189 8.04 16.02 -5.55
C LEU A 189 7.01 15.09 -4.91
N THR A 190 6.60 15.43 -3.70
CA THR A 190 5.37 14.90 -3.12
C THR A 190 4.19 15.69 -3.65
N MET A 191 3.36 15.06 -4.48
CA MET A 191 2.16 15.71 -5.03
C MET A 191 1.04 15.77 -4.00
N PRO A 192 0.21 16.85 -3.99
CA PRO A 192 -0.88 17.00 -3.03
C PRO A 192 -2.02 15.98 -3.24
N GLY A 193 -2.13 15.41 -4.44
CA GLY A 193 -3.15 14.42 -4.79
C GLY A 193 -3.29 14.26 -6.30
N PHE A 194 -4.21 13.38 -6.70
CA PHE A 194 -4.58 13.14 -8.10
C PHE A 194 -6.05 13.48 -8.32
N VAL A 195 -6.38 13.94 -9.52
CA VAL A 195 -7.76 14.11 -9.97
C VAL A 195 -8.12 12.92 -10.85
N GLU A 196 -9.21 12.23 -10.54
CA GLU A 196 -9.69 11.12 -11.35
C GLU A 196 -10.22 11.60 -12.70
N ILE A 197 -9.85 10.89 -13.76
CA ILE A 197 -10.35 11.14 -15.11
C ILE A 197 -11.17 9.92 -15.53
N ALA A 198 -12.47 10.13 -15.76
CA ALA A 198 -13.33 9.09 -16.30
C ALA A 198 -12.95 8.79 -17.76
N LEU A 199 -12.54 7.55 -18.02
CA LEU A 199 -12.16 7.10 -19.38
C LEU A 199 -13.37 6.78 -20.27
N THR A 200 -14.55 6.66 -19.68
CA THR A 200 -15.83 6.49 -20.38
C THR A 200 -16.75 7.65 -20.05
N LYS A 201 -17.40 8.24 -21.06
CA LYS A 201 -18.59 9.07 -20.84
C LYS A 201 -19.73 8.13 -20.49
N GLU A 202 -20.39 8.35 -19.36
CA GLU A 202 -21.73 7.82 -19.13
C GLU A 202 -22.73 8.35 -20.18
#